data_AF-A0A2S5AD56-F1
#
_entry.id   AF-A0A2S5AD56-F1
#
_cell.length_a   1.000
_cell.length_b   1.000
_cell.length_c   1.000
_cell.angle_alpha   90.00
_cell.angle_beta   90.00
_cell.angle_gamma   90.00
#
_symmetry.space_group_name_H-M   'P 1'
#
loop_
_entity.id
_entity.type
_entity.pdbx_description
1 polymer ?
#
loop_
_entity_poly.entity_id
_entity_poly.type
_entity_poly.pdbx_seq_one_letter_code
_entity_poly.pdbx_strand_id
1 'polypeptide(L)'
;MNSDYYGAFIKNKIYESDFIKLNFEELKSKISEYWQDDNWGSDLPIFKKNFDLALSDLRDFDLNNREYYYIEIEELNPDKIIDPNFFVYLVCVISIEEKSNKIITLTFGLD
;
A
#
# COMPACT_ATOMS: atom_id res chain seq x y z
N MET A 1 24.53 0.97 3.80
CA MET A 1 23.94 -0.19 4.49
C MET A 1 22.68 -0.53 3.75
N ASN A 2 22.55 -1.73 3.16
CA ASN A 2 21.25 -2.18 2.70
C ASN A 2 20.44 -2.46 3.97
N SER A 3 19.43 -1.66 4.24
CA SER A 3 18.47 -2.00 5.28
C SER A 3 17.81 -3.32 4.89
N ASP A 4 17.77 -4.29 5.81
CA ASP A 4 17.06 -5.55 5.61
C ASP A 4 15.52 -5.39 5.60
N TYR A 5 15.06 -4.13 5.61
CA TYR A 5 13.65 -3.73 5.62
C TYR A 5 13.34 -2.65 4.57
N TYR A 6 12.09 -2.59 4.14
CA TYR A 6 11.47 -1.56 3.29
C TYR A 6 10.27 -0.99 4.03
N GLY A 7 10.31 0.29 4.43
CA GLY A 7 9.33 0.81 5.40
C GLY A 7 9.29 -0.07 6.65
N ALA A 8 8.11 -0.53 7.04
CA ALA A 8 7.91 -1.47 8.14
C ALA A 8 8.22 -2.95 7.82
N PHE A 9 8.40 -3.30 6.54
CA PHE A 9 8.45 -4.70 6.10
C PHE A 9 9.85 -5.28 6.15
N ILE A 10 10.02 -6.46 6.75
CA ILE A 10 11.27 -7.23 6.73
C ILE A 10 11.39 -7.96 5.38
N LYS A 11 12.32 -7.53 4.52
CA LYS A 11 12.38 -7.90 3.09
C LYS A 11 12.46 -9.41 2.85
N ASN A 12 13.17 -10.16 3.69
CA ASN A 12 13.35 -11.61 3.52
C ASN A 12 12.20 -12.45 4.11
N LYS A 13 11.14 -11.82 4.64
CA LYS A 13 9.98 -12.49 5.22
C LYS A 13 8.66 -12.20 4.48
N ILE A 14 8.68 -11.27 3.53
CA ILE A 14 7.54 -10.97 2.67
C ILE A 14 7.60 -11.86 1.43
N TYR A 15 6.48 -12.50 1.13
CA TYR A 15 6.29 -13.38 -0.02
C TYR A 15 5.13 -12.89 -0.87
N GLU A 16 5.04 -13.36 -2.12
CA GLU A 16 3.92 -13.01 -3.02
C GLU A 16 2.55 -13.35 -2.41
N SER A 17 2.45 -14.43 -1.64
CA SER A 17 1.23 -14.84 -0.94
C SER A 17 0.76 -13.88 0.14
N ASP A 18 1.61 -12.93 0.55
CA ASP A 18 1.24 -11.88 1.51
C ASP A 18 0.52 -10.71 0.82
N PHE A 19 0.50 -10.70 -0.51
CA PHE A 19 -0.18 -9.66 -1.29
C PHE A 19 -1.55 -10.14 -1.75
N ILE A 20 -2.52 -9.23 -1.70
CA ILE A 20 -3.80 -9.39 -2.35
C ILE A 20 -3.66 -8.80 -3.75
N LYS A 21 -3.97 -9.62 -4.76
CA LYS A 21 -3.99 -9.17 -6.15
C LYS A 21 -5.33 -8.51 -6.45
N LEU A 22 -5.29 -7.26 -6.90
CA LEU A 22 -6.44 -6.41 -7.17
C LEU A 22 -6.34 -5.81 -8.58
N ASN A 23 -7.48 -5.54 -9.20
CA ASN A 23 -7.59 -4.56 -10.28
C ASN A 23 -7.80 -3.14 -9.70
N PHE A 24 -7.82 -2.12 -10.56
CA PHE A 24 -7.88 -0.72 -10.09
C PHE A 24 -9.17 -0.38 -9.33
N GLU A 25 -10.32 -0.91 -9.75
CA GLU A 25 -11.60 -0.65 -9.09
C GLU A 25 -11.67 -1.37 -7.73
N GLU A 26 -11.13 -2.58 -7.65
CA GLU A 26 -10.99 -3.31 -6.38
C GLU A 26 -10.05 -2.58 -5.41
N LEU A 27 -8.92 -2.05 -5.91
CA LEU A 27 -8.00 -1.25 -5.11
C LEU A 27 -8.69 0.01 -4.57
N LYS A 28 -9.41 0.76 -5.42
CA LYS A 28 -10.18 1.93 -4.96
C LYS A 28 -11.18 1.52 -3.89
N SER A 29 -11.92 0.44 -4.10
CA SER A 29 -12.90 -0.04 -3.13
C SER A 29 -12.23 -0.36 -1.78
N LYS A 30 -11.14 -1.13 -1.79
CA LYS A 30 -10.38 -1.50 -0.58
C LYS A 30 -9.86 -0.26 0.16
N ILE A 31 -9.29 0.71 -0.55
CA ILE A 31 -8.85 1.97 0.06
C ILE A 31 -10.05 2.81 0.57
N SER A 32 -11.20 2.70 -0.09
CA SER A 32 -12.40 3.44 0.31
C SER A 32 -13.00 2.97 1.63
N GLU A 33 -12.76 1.72 2.01
CA GLU A 33 -13.23 1.15 3.28
C GLU A 33 -12.66 1.93 4.47
N TYR A 34 -11.41 2.40 4.37
CA TYR A 34 -10.79 3.24 5.41
C TYR A 34 -11.51 4.57 5.62
N TRP A 35 -12.17 5.10 4.60
CA TRP A 35 -12.93 6.35 4.73
C TRP A 35 -14.16 6.23 5.62
N GLN A 36 -14.61 5.02 5.88
CA GLN A 36 -15.74 4.71 6.74
C GLN A 36 -15.31 4.18 8.12
N ASP A 37 -14.00 4.06 8.38
CA ASP A 37 -13.49 3.57 9.65
C ASP A 37 -13.33 4.73 10.65
N ASP A 38 -14.26 4.78 11.61
CA ASP A 38 -14.31 5.77 12.67
C ASP A 38 -13.08 5.75 13.60
N ASN A 39 -12.27 4.67 13.57
CA ASN A 39 -11.10 4.53 14.43
C ASN A 39 -9.89 5.35 13.94
N TRP A 40 -9.91 5.85 12.70
CA TRP A 40 -8.78 6.57 12.12
C TRP A 40 -8.56 7.99 12.67
N GLY A 41 -9.54 8.55 13.38
CA GLY A 41 -9.40 9.83 14.09
C GLY A 41 -8.79 10.96 13.24
N SER A 42 -7.70 11.55 13.72
CA SER A 42 -6.99 12.67 13.07
C SER A 42 -6.17 12.27 11.85
N ASP A 43 -5.94 10.98 11.65
CA ASP A 43 -5.00 10.47 10.65
C ASP A 43 -5.68 10.23 9.30
N LEU A 44 -7.00 9.99 9.34
CA LEU A 44 -7.82 9.80 8.15
C LEU A 44 -7.63 10.89 7.08
N PRO A 45 -7.72 12.20 7.41
CA PRO A 45 -7.56 13.25 6.41
C PRO A 45 -6.16 13.29 5.77
N ILE A 46 -5.12 12.94 6.54
CA ILE A 46 -3.74 12.88 6.05
C ILE A 46 -3.60 11.73 5.06
N PHE A 47 -4.15 10.57 5.40
CA PHE A 47 -4.14 9.41 4.52
C PHE A 47 -4.91 9.64 3.24
N LYS A 48 -6.12 10.22 3.28
CA LYS A 48 -6.87 10.57 2.05
C LYS A 48 -6.02 11.46 1.14
N LYS A 49 -5.40 12.50 1.71
CA LYS A 49 -4.55 13.42 0.96
C LYS A 49 -3.35 12.71 0.33
N ASN A 50 -2.69 11.81 1.06
CA ASN A 50 -1.56 11.05 0.54
C ASN A 50 -1.98 10.11 -0.60
N PHE A 51 -3.13 9.46 -0.46
CA PHE A 51 -3.69 8.63 -1.52
C PHE A 51 -4.09 9.45 -2.76
N ASP A 52 -4.74 10.59 -2.58
CA ASP A 52 -5.11 11.49 -3.69
C ASP A 52 -3.87 12.04 -4.43
N LEU A 53 -2.81 12.38 -3.69
CA LEU A 53 -1.52 12.78 -4.27
C LEU A 53 -0.89 11.64 -5.08
N ALA A 54 -0.87 10.44 -4.50
CA ALA A 54 -0.39 9.26 -5.19
C ALA A 54 -1.17 8.99 -6.49
N LEU A 55 -2.50 9.12 -6.47
CA LEU A 55 -3.32 9.00 -7.69
C LEU A 55 -3.07 10.12 -8.71
N SER A 56 -2.87 11.35 -8.24
CA SER A 56 -2.56 12.50 -9.10
C SER A 56 -1.23 12.33 -9.84
N ASP A 57 -0.21 11.80 -9.16
CA ASP A 57 1.10 11.50 -9.78
C ASP A 57 0.99 10.40 -10.84
N LEU A 58 -0.11 9.64 -10.81
CA LEU A 58 -0.39 8.56 -11.73
C LEU A 58 -1.36 8.93 -12.85
N ARG A 59 -1.78 10.20 -12.97
CA ARG A 59 -2.77 10.66 -13.95
C ARG A 59 -2.41 10.39 -15.42
N ASP A 60 -1.12 10.29 -15.72
CA ASP A 60 -0.61 10.07 -17.09
C ASP A 60 -0.48 8.58 -17.44
N PHE A 61 -0.88 7.67 -16.53
CA PHE A 61 -0.85 6.23 -16.73
C PHE A 61 -2.26 5.67 -16.96
N ASP A 62 -2.36 4.62 -17.79
CA ASP A 62 -3.58 3.82 -17.87
C ASP A 62 -3.64 2.89 -16.66
N LEU A 63 -4.45 3.29 -15.66
CA LEU A 63 -4.58 2.58 -14.39
C LEU A 63 -5.40 1.29 -14.50
N ASN A 64 -6.24 1.17 -15.53
CA ASN A 64 -7.09 -0.01 -15.71
C ASN A 64 -6.33 -1.18 -16.35
N ASN A 65 -5.21 -0.91 -17.03
CA ASN A 65 -4.37 -1.91 -17.67
C ASN A 65 -3.18 -2.35 -16.78
N ARG A 66 -3.39 -2.33 -15.46
CA ARG A 66 -2.39 -2.66 -14.44
C ARG A 66 -2.94 -3.67 -13.46
N GLU A 67 -2.04 -4.52 -12.97
CA GLU A 67 -2.28 -5.39 -11.83
C GLU A 67 -1.72 -4.73 -10.58
N TYR A 68 -2.46 -4.78 -9.48
CA TYR A 68 -2.08 -4.17 -8.21
C TYR A 68 -1.87 -5.26 -7.17
N TYR A 69 -0.72 -5.24 -6.52
CA TYR A 69 -0.37 -6.09 -5.41
C TYR A 69 -0.44 -5.25 -4.15
N TYR A 70 -1.48 -5.49 -3.37
CA TYR A 70 -1.82 -4.76 -2.17
C TYR A 70 -1.35 -5.51 -0.93
N ILE A 71 -0.76 -4.80 0.02
CA ILE A 71 -0.38 -5.35 1.33
C ILE A 71 -0.61 -4.28 2.42
N GLU A 72 -1.13 -4.72 3.55
CA GLU A 72 -1.47 -3.89 4.70
C GLU A 72 -0.83 -4.46 5.94
N ILE A 73 -0.14 -3.61 6.72
CA ILE A 73 0.62 -4.09 7.87
C ILE A 73 -0.26 -4.72 8.97
N GLU A 74 -1.49 -4.26 9.13
CA GLU A 74 -2.39 -4.72 10.18
C GLU A 74 -2.93 -6.13 9.90
N GLU A 75 -2.95 -6.54 8.64
CA GLU A 75 -3.34 -7.88 8.21
C GLU A 75 -2.16 -8.88 8.22
N LEU A 76 -0.92 -8.41 8.40
CA LEU A 76 0.28 -9.25 8.36
C LEU A 76 0.63 -9.89 9.70
N ASN A 77 1.37 -11.00 9.61
CA ASN A 77 2.01 -11.59 10.78
C ASN A 77 3.05 -10.60 11.35
N PRO A 78 2.99 -10.26 12.66
CA PRO A 78 3.93 -9.34 13.29
C PRO A 78 5.41 -9.73 13.13
N ASP A 79 5.72 -11.01 12.91
CA ASP A 79 7.09 -11.45 12.69
C ASP A 79 7.70 -10.97 11.36
N LYS A 80 6.87 -10.46 10.45
CA LYS A 80 7.26 -9.88 9.14
C LYS A 80 7.46 -8.36 9.19
N ILE A 81 7.17 -7.74 10.34
CA ILE A 81 7.16 -6.29 10.51
C ILE A 81 8.20 -5.90 11.57
N ILE A 82 8.95 -4.82 11.32
CA ILE A 82 9.74 -4.14 12.36
C ILE A 82 8.84 -3.16 13.12
N ASP A 83 8.92 -3.19 14.45
CA ASP A 83 8.17 -2.30 15.35
C ASP A 83 6.65 -2.25 15.04
N PRO A 84 5.92 -3.37 15.16
CA PRO A 84 4.51 -3.50 14.77
C PRO A 84 3.54 -2.58 15.54
N ASN A 85 4.00 -1.95 16.63
CA ASN A 85 3.20 -0.98 17.39
C ASN A 85 3.47 0.48 16.97
N PHE A 86 4.47 0.72 16.12
CA PHE A 86 4.87 2.05 15.67
C PHE A 86 4.19 2.42 14.36
N PHE A 87 4.19 1.49 13.41
CA PHE A 87 3.49 1.68 12.15
C PHE A 87 2.02 1.31 12.36
N VAL A 88 1.14 2.29 12.20
CA VAL A 88 -0.31 2.09 12.17
C VAL A 88 -0.79 2.59 10.81
N TYR A 89 -1.77 1.90 10.21
CA TYR A 89 -2.35 2.33 8.93
C TYR A 89 -1.37 2.40 7.73
N LEU A 90 -0.30 1.60 7.74
CA LEU A 90 0.65 1.54 6.61
C LEU A 90 0.15 0.57 5.54
N VAL A 91 -0.13 1.13 4.36
CA VAL A 91 -0.50 0.37 3.16
C VAL A 91 0.62 0.51 2.12
N CYS A 92 0.94 -0.61 1.48
CA CYS A 92 1.83 -0.63 0.33
C CYS A 92 1.11 -1.26 -0.87
N VAL A 93 1.25 -0.60 -2.02
CA VAL A 93 0.67 -1.05 -3.29
C VAL A 93 1.78 -1.06 -4.33
N ILE A 94 1.99 -2.21 -4.95
CA ILE A 94 2.89 -2.37 -6.09
C ILE A 94 2.01 -2.57 -7.32
N SER A 95 2.09 -1.67 -8.30
CA SER A 95 1.42 -1.87 -9.58
C SER A 95 2.41 -2.26 -10.68
N ILE A 96 2.02 -3.22 -11.49
CA ILE A 96 2.78 -3.71 -12.64
C ILE A 96 1.88 -3.59 -13.87
N GLU A 97 2.40 -3.00 -14.93
CA GLU A 97 1.71 -2.95 -16.21
C GLU A 97 2.04 -4.19 -17.02
N GLU A 98 1.01 -4.92 -17.47
CA GLU A 98 1.13 -6.24 -18.11
C GLU A 98 2.12 -6.30 -19.30
N LYS A 99 2.41 -5.14 -19.91
CA LYS A 99 3.24 -5.00 -21.12
C LYS A 99 4.39 -4.02 -20.97
N SER A 100 4.67 -3.52 -19.76
CA SER A 100 5.82 -2.66 -19.54
C SER A 100 6.59 -3.07 -18.30
N ASN A 101 7.91 -2.88 -18.33
CA ASN A 101 8.76 -3.07 -17.15
C ASN A 101 8.60 -1.92 -16.13
N LYS A 102 7.48 -1.17 -16.15
CA LYS A 102 7.24 -0.06 -15.23
C LYS A 102 6.53 -0.58 -13.98
N ILE A 103 7.30 -0.62 -12.90
CA ILE A 103 6.82 -0.86 -11.54
C ILE A 103 6.54 0.50 -10.90
N ILE A 104 5.39 0.62 -10.26
CA ILE A 104 5.04 1.79 -9.45
C ILE A 104 4.77 1.27 -8.05
N THR A 105 5.51 1.78 -7.08
CA THR A 105 5.29 1.47 -5.67
C THR A 105 4.71 2.70 -5.01
N LEU A 106 3.56 2.52 -4.38
CA LEU A 106 2.94 3.51 -3.53
C LEU A 106 3.01 2.99 -2.09
N THR A 107 3.47 3.82 -1.19
CA THR A 107 3.48 3.52 0.24
C THR A 107 2.91 4.74 0.94
N PHE A 108 1.83 4.55 1.67
CA PHE A 108 1.14 5.63 2.35
C PHE A 108 0.62 5.14 3.71
N GLY A 109 0.85 5.96 4.73
CA GLY A 109 0.64 5.72 6.16
C GLY A 109 1.29 6.87 6.94
N LEU A 110 1.27 6.80 8.28
CA LEU A 110 2.09 7.68 9.12
C LEU A 110 3.50 7.08 9.27
N ASP A 111 4.51 7.83 8.82
CA ASP A 111 5.94 7.59 9.09
C ASP A 111 6.32 8.15 10.47
#